data_AF-A0A1V5X8T8-F1
#
_entry.id   AF-A0A1V5X8T8-F1
#
_cell.length_a   1.000
_cell.length_b   1.000
_cell.length_c   1.000
_cell.angle_alpha   90.00
_cell.angle_beta   90.00
_cell.angle_gamma   90.00
#
_symmetry.space_group_name_H-M   'P 1'
#
loop_
_entity.id
_entity.type
_entity.pdbx_description
1 polymer ?
#
loop_
_entity_poly.entity_id
_entity_poly.type
_entity_poly.pdbx_seq_one_letter_code
_entity_poly.pdbx_strand_id
1 'polypeptide(L)' 'MSCPYRAVLLVTRDMRGTASSVAKLRIELHCGEPEGHLGAHHDPRHGIQWDDHGKTVRTLLRDESEPARSHFP' A
#
# COMPACT_ATOMS: atom_id res chain seq x y z
N MET A 1 -10.90 14.02 13.47
CA MET A 1 -11.31 12.76 12.82
C MET A 1 -10.21 12.39 11.84
N SER A 2 -9.84 11.12 11.77
CA SER A 2 -8.83 10.63 10.82
C SER A 2 -9.48 10.38 9.47
N CYS A 3 -8.73 10.59 8.39
CA CYS A 3 -9.20 10.40 7.03
C CYS A 3 -9.76 8.97 6.83
N PRO A 4 -10.96 8.80 6.25
CA PRO A 4 -11.59 7.48 6.10
C PRO A 4 -10.96 6.60 5.02
N TYR A 5 -9.98 7.13 4.27
CA TYR A 5 -9.37 6.46 3.13
C TYR A 5 -8.47 5.31 3.57
N ARG A 6 -8.54 4.21 2.82
CA ARG A 6 -7.82 2.98 3.09
C ARG A 6 -7.16 2.47 1.83
N ALA A 7 -6.08 1.72 2.00
CA ALA A 7 -5.47 0.98 0.91
C ALA A 7 -5.19 -0.46 1.31
N VAL A 8 -5.10 -1.33 0.31
CA VAL A 8 -4.69 -2.72 0.45
C VAL A 8 -3.39 -2.88 -0.31
N LEU A 9 -2.28 -3.07 0.40
CA LEU A 9 -1.00 -3.41 -0.20
C LEU A 9 -0.90 -4.92 -0.39
N LEU A 10 -0.72 -5.34 -1.64
CA LEU A 10 -0.39 -6.71 -2.01
C LEU A 10 1.12 -6.78 -2.27
N VAL A 11 1.84 -7.47 -1.39
CA VAL A 11 3.26 -7.76 -1.58
C VAL A 11 3.40 -9.13 -2.25
N THR A 12 3.96 -9.16 -3.45
CA THR A 12 4.29 -10.41 -4.17
C THR A 12 5.74 -10.78 -3.95
N ARG A 13 6.03 -12.05 -3.67
CA ARG A 13 7.39 -12.58 -3.63
C ARG A 13 7.52 -13.71 -4.64
N ASP A 14 8.48 -13.57 -5.54
CA ASP A 14 8.91 -14.66 -6.42
C ASP A 14 9.75 -15.66 -5.62
N MET A 15 9.26 -16.89 -5.51
CA MET A 15 9.99 -17.98 -4.88
C MET A 15 10.82 -18.71 -5.95
N ARG A 16 12.07 -18.30 -6.15
CA ARG A 16 12.97 -19.03 -7.07
C ARG A 16 13.10 -20.48 -6.64
N GLY A 17 12.64 -21.40 -7.49
CA GLY A 17 12.83 -22.85 -7.32
C GLY A 17 11.56 -23.71 -7.44
N THR A 18 10.37 -23.11 -7.49
CA THR A 18 9.13 -23.84 -7.76
C THR A 18 8.43 -23.24 -8.96
N ALA A 19 8.01 -24.07 -9.91
CA ALA A 19 7.51 -23.67 -11.23
C ALA A 19 6.26 -22.74 -11.22
N SER A 20 5.70 -22.33 -10.08
CA SER A 20 4.48 -21.51 -10.02
C SER A 20 4.19 -20.79 -8.68
N SER A 21 5.08 -20.73 -7.69
CA SER A 21 4.66 -20.24 -6.35
C SER A 21 4.94 -18.74 -6.14
N VAL A 22 3.97 -17.89 -6.46
CA VAL A 22 3.95 -16.50 -5.99
C VAL A 22 3.34 -16.46 -4.59
N ALA A 23 4.13 -16.12 -3.56
CA ALA A 23 3.58 -15.83 -2.24
C ALA A 23 3.02 -14.40 -2.24
N LYS A 24 1.80 -14.22 -1.72
CA LYS A 24 1.13 -12.92 -1.62
C LYS A 24 0.85 -12.58 -0.16
N LEU A 25 1.42 -11.49 0.33
CA LEU A 25 1.06 -10.90 1.62
C LEU A 25 0.09 -9.73 1.37
N ARG A 26 -1.03 -9.72 2.10
CA ARG A 26 -2.02 -8.64 2.04
C ARG A 26 -1.92 -7.81 3.32
N ILE A 27 -1.63 -6.52 3.18
CA ILE A 27 -1.54 -5.57 4.29
C ILE A 27 -2.63 -4.51 4.10
N GLU A 28 -3.41 -4.27 5.14
CA GLU A 28 -4.39 -3.18 5.18
C GLU A 28 -3.73 -1.90 5.72
N LEU A 29 -3.87 -0.82 4.97
CA LEU A 29 -3.33 0.50 5.25
C LEU A 29 -4.46 1.47 5.57
N HIS A 30 -4.23 2.32 6.55
CA HIS A 30 -5.17 3.33 7.02
C HIS A 30 -4.53 4.70 6.97
N CYS A 31 -5.21 5.69 6.38
CA CYS A 31 -4.68 7.03 6.39
C CYS A 31 -4.63 7.58 7.83
N GLY A 32 -3.45 7.98 8.29
CA GLY A 32 -3.22 8.59 9.59
C GLY A 32 -3.47 10.11 9.61
N GLU A 33 -3.65 10.72 8.44
CA GLU A 33 -3.84 12.16 8.27
C GLU A 33 -5.22 12.63 8.76
N PRO A 34 -5.36 13.92 9.11
CA PRO A 34 -6.66 14.50 9.45
C PRO A 34 -7.64 14.44 8.28
N GLU A 35 -8.92 14.33 8.61
CA GLU A 35 -9.99 14.39 7.61
C GLU A 35 -9.92 15.67 6.76
N GLY A 36 -10.06 15.52 5.43
CA GLY A 36 -10.03 16.64 4.49
C GLY A 36 -8.64 17.08 4.03
N HIS A 37 -7.56 16.35 4.35
CA HIS A 37 -6.23 16.63 3.79
C HIS A 37 -6.24 16.54 2.26
N LEU A 38 -5.49 17.45 1.61
CA LEU A 38 -5.43 17.57 0.14
C LEU A 38 -4.19 16.90 -0.47
N GLY A 39 -3.32 16.32 0.37
CA GLY A 39 -2.11 15.62 -0.05
C GLY A 39 -2.28 14.11 -0.14
N ALA A 40 -1.18 13.42 -0.46
CA ALA A 40 -1.15 11.96 -0.48
C ALA A 40 -1.54 11.38 0.89
N HIS A 41 -2.22 10.24 0.86
CA HIS A 41 -2.53 9.47 2.05
C HIS A 41 -1.30 8.77 2.57
N HIS A 42 -1.15 8.72 3.89
CA HIS A 42 -0.01 8.09 4.53
C HIS A 42 -0.46 7.21 5.69
N ASP A 43 0.01 5.97 5.72
CA ASP A 43 -0.18 5.05 6.84
C ASP A 43 1.08 5.09 7.73
N PRO A 44 1.01 5.71 8.93
CA PRO A 44 2.17 5.87 9.80
C PRO A 44 2.64 4.56 10.44
N ARG A 45 1.83 3.49 10.38
CA ARG A 45 2.19 2.17 10.92
C ARG A 45 3.17 1.43 10.02
N HIS A 46 2.97 1.53 8.71
CA HIS A 46 3.79 0.87 7.71
C HIS A 46 4.72 1.83 6.96
N GLY A 47 4.58 3.15 7.16
CA GLY A 47 5.40 4.17 6.50
C GLY A 47 5.16 4.22 4.99
N ILE A 48 3.91 3.98 4.57
CA ILE A 48 3.51 3.89 3.16
C ILE A 48 2.67 5.09 2.79
N GLN A 49 3.04 5.74 1.69
CA GLN A 49 2.29 6.84 1.11
C GLN A 49 1.66 6.42 -0.23
N TRP A 50 0.42 6.85 -0.49
CA TRP A 50 -0.28 6.64 -1.76
C TRP A 50 -1.13 7.85 -2.13
N ASP A 51 -1.23 8.14 -3.42
CA ASP A 51 -2.11 9.19 -3.91
C ASP A 51 -3.57 8.74 -3.94
N ASP A 52 -4.49 9.69 -3.84
CA ASP A 52 -5.89 9.48 -4.15
C ASP A 52 -6.16 9.83 -5.61
N HIS A 53 -6.74 8.90 -6.36
CA HIS A 53 -7.33 9.17 -7.67
C HIS A 53 -8.87 9.22 -7.58
N GLY A 54 -9.41 9.71 -6.46
CA GLY A 54 -10.85 9.77 -6.21
C GLY A 54 -11.47 8.44 -5.79
N LYS A 55 -10.72 7.55 -5.12
CA LYS A 55 -11.22 6.23 -4.66
C LYS A 55 -10.99 6.05 -3.17
N THR A 56 -12.08 5.79 -2.44
CA THR A 56 -12.06 5.56 -0.98
C THR A 56 -11.24 4.33 -0.58
N VAL A 57 -11.07 3.36 -1.49
CA VAL A 57 -10.24 2.16 -1.29
C VAL A 57 -9.33 1.95 -2.51
N ARG A 58 -8.01 1.92 -2.28
CA ARG A 58 -6.99 1.67 -3.33
C ARG A 58 -6.29 0.33 -3.11
N THR A 59 -6.00 -0.40 -4.18
CA THR A 59 -5.13 -1.58 -4.11
C THR A 59 -3.75 -1.19 -4.62
N LEU A 60 -2.71 -1.37 -3.80
CA LEU A 60 -1.31 -1.14 -4.13
C LEU A 60 -0.65 -2.50 -4.37
N LEU A 61 0.27 -2.58 -5.32
CA LEU A 61 1.10 -3.77 -5.54
C LEU A 61 2.55 -3.42 -5.32
N ARG A 62 3.28 -4.29 -4.63
CA ARG A 62 4.72 -4.19 -4.42
C ARG A 62 5.36 -5.55 -4.63
N ASP A 63 6.47 -5.61 -5.35
CA ASP A 63 7.29 -6.81 -5.36
C ASP A 63 8.28 -6.80 -4.17
N GLU A 64 8.46 -7.93 -3.49
CA GLU A 64 9.40 -8.06 -2.37
C GLU A 64 10.86 -7.87 -2.83
N SER A 65 11.16 -8.11 -4.11
CA SER A 65 12.48 -7.88 -4.71
C SER A 65 12.78 -6.39 -4.92
N GLU A 66 11.75 -5.53 -4.88
CA GLU A 66 11.94 -4.09 -4.96
C GLU A 66 12.30 -3.54 -3.56
N PRO A 67 13.37 -2.72 -3.46
CA PRO A 67 13.66 -2.02 -2.21
C PRO A 67 12.43 -1.22 -1.80
N ALA A 68 12.16 -1.12 -0.50
CA ALA A 68 11.01 -0.40 0.05
C ALA A 68 11.05 1.09 -0.34
N ARG A 69 10.67 1.42 -1.57
CA ARG A 69 10.39 2.78 -2.00
C ARG A 69 8.98 3.08 -1.52
N SER A 70 8.90 3.95 -0.53
CA SER A 70 7.66 4.33 0.18
C SER A 70 6.67 5.16 -0.64
N HIS A 71 6.86 5.27 -1.96
CA HIS A 71 6.07 6.13 -2.84
C HIS A 71 5.41 5.26 -3.91
N PHE A 72 4.09 5.07 -3.79
CA PHE A 72 3.29 4.40 -4.80
C PHE A 72 2.60 5.44 -5.67
N PRO A 73 2.83 5.45 -6.99
CA PRO A 73 2.07 6.30 -7.92
C PRO A 73 0.61 5.84 -7.99
#